data_AF-A0A1H8ZQP6-F1
#
_entry.id   AF-A0A1H8ZQP6-F1
#
_cell.length_a   1.000
_cell.length_b   1.000
_cell.length_c   1.000
_cell.angle_alpha   90.00
_cell.angle_beta   90.00
_cell.angle_gamma   90.00
#
_symmetry.space_group_name_H-M   'P 1'
#
loop_
_entity.id
_entity.type
_entity.pdbx_description
1 polymer ?
#
loop_
_entity_poly.entity_id
_entity_poly.type
_entity_poly.pdbx_seq_one_letter_code
_entity_poly.pdbx_strand_id
1 'polypeptide(L)'
;MFPHDTMIDTEVAEFLDLARSANVHFDIVNDRLHMRMVNPDWAMWKPCRHLLDEIGQVRIEAYVRQEAAEKSAVGRWTAVSAERLHLAVEAMR
;
A
#
# COMPACT_ATOMS: atom_id res chain seq x y z
N MET A 1 -20.69 20.30 3.26
CA MET A 1 -21.33 19.02 2.91
C MET A 1 -20.21 18.13 2.36
N PHE A 2 -19.73 17.16 3.15
CA PHE A 2 -18.74 16.16 2.72
C PHE A 2 -19.52 14.89 2.34
N PRO A 3 -19.22 14.26 1.19
CA PRO A 3 -18.14 13.26 1.14
C PRO A 3 -17.46 13.21 -0.24
N HIS A 4 -16.31 13.86 -0.41
CA HIS A 4 -15.50 13.64 -1.61
C HIS A 4 -14.20 12.86 -1.33
N ASP A 5 -13.67 12.86 -0.11
CA ASP A 5 -12.42 12.13 0.19
C ASP A 5 -12.57 10.59 0.22
N THR A 6 -13.61 10.05 0.85
CA THR A 6 -13.73 8.59 1.03
C THR A 6 -14.09 7.80 -0.25
N MET A 7 -14.79 8.43 -1.21
CA MET A 7 -15.07 7.79 -2.51
C MET A 7 -13.80 7.73 -3.39
N ILE A 8 -12.94 8.74 -3.27
CA ILE A 8 -11.72 8.92 -4.05
C ILE A 8 -10.62 7.92 -3.65
N ASP A 9 -10.59 7.47 -2.39
CA ASP A 9 -9.67 6.43 -1.91
C ASP A 9 -10.05 5.02 -2.39
N THR A 10 -11.34 4.77 -2.61
CA THR A 10 -11.83 3.47 -3.09
C THR A 10 -11.30 3.17 -4.49
N GLU A 11 -11.33 4.16 -5.40
CA GLU A 11 -10.82 4.01 -6.77
C GLU A 11 -9.31 3.68 -6.79
N VAL A 12 -8.53 4.32 -5.91
CA VAL A 12 -7.09 4.06 -5.79
C VAL A 12 -6.85 2.66 -5.22
N ALA A 13 -7.62 2.25 -4.22
CA ALA A 13 -7.54 0.91 -3.63
C ALA A 13 -7.85 -0.18 -4.66
N GLU A 14 -8.95 -0.04 -5.41
CA GLU A 14 -9.36 -0.99 -6.46
C GLU A 14 -8.30 -1.07 -7.57
N PHE A 15 -7.74 0.06 -7.98
CA PHE A 15 -6.64 0.08 -8.93
C PHE A 15 -5.40 -0.67 -8.42
N LEU A 16 -5.00 -0.44 -7.17
CA LEU A 16 -3.83 -1.10 -6.58
C LEU A 16 -4.08 -2.60 -6.35
N ASP A 17 -5.31 -3.01 -6.07
CA ASP A 17 -5.70 -4.43 -6.03
C ASP A 17 -5.62 -5.07 -7.42
N LEU A 18 -6.16 -4.40 -8.44
CA LEU A 18 -6.07 -4.85 -9.83
C LEU A 18 -4.61 -4.96 -10.28
N ALA A 19 -3.79 -3.95 -10.00
CA ALA A 19 -2.37 -3.95 -10.29
C ALA A 19 -1.66 -5.15 -9.62
N ARG A 20 -1.94 -5.41 -8.34
CA ARG A 20 -1.40 -6.57 -7.62
C ARG A 20 -1.80 -7.89 -8.26
N SER A 21 -3.05 -8.02 -8.70
CA SER A 21 -3.53 -9.22 -9.41
C SER A 21 -2.77 -9.47 -10.72
N ALA A 22 -2.27 -8.40 -11.35
CA ALA A 22 -1.44 -8.43 -12.56
C ALA A 22 0.07 -8.48 -12.27
N ASN A 23 0.49 -8.76 -11.03
CA ASN A 23 1.89 -8.76 -10.59
C ASN A 23 2.60 -7.40 -10.74
N VAL A 24 1.85 -6.30 -10.65
CA VAL A 24 2.34 -4.93 -10.61
C VAL A 24 2.21 -4.38 -9.19
N HIS A 25 3.31 -3.87 -8.66
CA HIS A 25 3.41 -3.36 -7.31
C HIS A 25 3.82 -1.89 -7.33
N PHE A 26 3.24 -1.12 -6.41
CA PHE A 26 3.57 0.27 -6.18
C PHE A 26 4.12 0.41 -4.76
N ASP A 27 5.33 0.91 -4.65
CA ASP A 27 6.06 1.03 -3.39
C ASP A 27 6.71 2.41 -3.28
N ILE A 28 6.88 2.93 -2.06
CA ILE A 28 7.71 4.12 -1.83
C ILE A 28 9.14 3.67 -1.55
N VAL A 29 10.06 4.05 -2.43
CA VAL A 29 11.49 3.77 -2.30
C VAL A 29 12.26 5.08 -2.44
N ASN A 30 13.13 5.39 -1.48
CA ASN A 30 13.91 6.64 -1.46
C ASN A 30 13.04 7.89 -1.69
N ASP A 31 11.91 7.94 -0.98
CA ASP A 31 10.93 9.04 -1.03
C ASP A 31 10.26 9.26 -2.40
N ARG A 32 10.23 8.22 -3.24
CA ARG A 32 9.58 8.27 -4.56
C ARG A 32 8.66 7.08 -4.75
N LEU A 33 7.59 7.30 -5.51
CA LEU A 33 6.73 6.22 -5.99
C LEU A 33 7.45 5.40 -7.06
N HIS A 34 7.61 4.11 -6.79
CA HIS A 34 8.19 3.14 -7.70
C HIS A 34 7.12 2.14 -8.13
N MET A 35 7.04 1.89 -9.44
CA MET A 35 6.24 0.80 -9.99
C MET A 35 7.18 -0.36 -10.35
N ARG A 36 6.87 -1.56 -9.87
CA ARG A 36 7.64 -2.79 -10.11
C ARG A 36 6.72 -3.87 -10.65
N MET A 37 7.12 -4.53 -11.73
CA MET A 37 6.37 -5.65 -12.31
C MET A 37 7.17 -6.94 -12.14
N VAL A 38 6.53 -8.02 -11.72
CA VAL A 38 7.12 -9.37 -11.68
C VAL A 38 6.71 -10.10 -12.96
N ASN A 39 7.69 -10.66 -13.69
CA ASN A 39 7.51 -11.25 -15.04
C ASN A 39 6.86 -10.25 -16.01
N PRO A 40 7.61 -9.22 -16.44
CA PRO A 40 7.03 -8.09 -17.14
C PRO A 40 6.45 -8.47 -18.50
N ASP A 41 5.17 -8.13 -18.71
CA ASP A 41 4.53 -8.12 -20.02
C ASP A 41 4.45 -6.67 -20.52
N TRP A 42 5.17 -6.38 -21.59
CA TRP A 42 5.19 -5.04 -22.18
C TRP A 42 3.83 -4.61 -22.77
N ALA A 43 2.94 -5.54 -23.10
CA ALA A 43 1.59 -5.21 -23.52
C ALA A 43 0.78 -4.54 -22.39
N MET A 44 1.09 -4.85 -21.13
CA MET A 44 0.42 -4.28 -19.95
C MET A 44 0.88 -2.86 -19.62
N TRP A 45 2.00 -2.39 -20.18
CA TRP A 45 2.51 -1.05 -19.91
C TRP A 45 1.52 0.06 -20.30
N LYS A 46 0.90 -0.04 -21.48
CA LYS A 46 -0.02 0.99 -21.97
C LYS A 46 -1.30 1.09 -21.11
N PRO A 47 -2.00 -0.02 -20.78
CA PRO A 47 -3.10 0.00 -19.81
C PRO A 47 -2.70 0.55 -18.43
N CYS A 48 -1.58 0.10 -17.86
CA CYS A 48 -1.10 0.61 -16.57
C CYS A 48 -0.79 2.11 -16.63
N ARG A 49 -0.15 2.59 -17.69
CA ARG A 49 0.18 4.01 -17.87
C ARG A 49 -1.07 4.88 -17.98
N HIS A 50 -2.10 4.39 -18.67
CA HIS A 50 -3.37 5.08 -18.83
C HIS A 50 -4.10 5.23 -17.49
N LEU A 51 -4.22 4.15 -16.71
CA LEU A 51 -4.82 4.20 -15.38
C LEU A 51 -4.03 5.12 -14.42
N LEU A 52 -2.70 5.16 -14.55
CA LEU A 52 -1.86 6.11 -13.82
C LEU A 52 -2.14 7.57 -14.18
N ASP A 53 -2.46 7.86 -15.44
CA ASP A 53 -2.85 9.20 -15.89
C ASP A 53 -4.24 9.60 -15.40
N GLU A 54 -5.20 8.67 -15.40
CA GLU A 54 -6.57 8.93 -14.95
C GLU A 54 -6.66 9.18 -13.45
N ILE A 55 -5.98 8.36 -12.65
CA ILE A 55 -6.00 8.48 -11.19
C ILE A 55 -5.08 9.62 -10.73
N GLY A 56 -3.91 9.73 -11.37
CA GLY A 56 -2.89 10.72 -11.06
C GLY A 56 -1.87 10.24 -10.03
N GLN A 57 -0.59 10.50 -10.32
CA GLN A 57 0.55 10.09 -9.49
C GLN A 57 0.44 10.56 -8.03
N VAL A 58 0.06 11.82 -7.79
CA VAL A 58 0.02 12.42 -6.45
C VAL A 58 -0.93 11.67 -5.52
N ARG A 59 -2.08 11.23 -6.06
CA ARG A 59 -3.09 10.49 -5.30
C ARG A 59 -2.60 9.10 -4.92
N ILE A 60 -2.02 8.39 -5.88
CA ILE A 60 -1.46 7.05 -5.65
C ILE A 60 -0.33 7.12 -4.63
N GLU A 61 0.54 8.11 -4.75
CA GLU A 61 1.63 8.31 -3.79
C GLU A 61 1.12 8.57 -2.38
N ALA A 62 0.12 9.45 -2.21
CA ALA A 62 -0.48 9.72 -0.90
C ALA A 62 -1.09 8.45 -0.28
N TYR A 63 -1.83 7.67 -1.06
CA TYR A 63 -2.44 6.42 -0.60
C TYR A 63 -1.37 5.38 -0.20
N VAL A 64 -0.37 5.14 -1.04
CA VAL A 64 0.70 4.16 -0.74
C VAL A 64 1.51 4.59 0.48
N ARG A 65 1.73 5.90 0.69
CA ARG A 65 2.37 6.41 1.91
C ARG A 65 1.52 6.17 3.15
N GLN A 66 0.21 6.39 3.07
CA GLN A 66 -0.72 6.10 4.16
C GLN A 66 -0.72 4.61 4.49
N GLU A 67 -0.87 3.75 3.49
CA GLU A 67 -0.87 2.29 3.67
C GLU A 67 0.46 1.79 4.27
N ALA A 68 1.61 2.33 3.83
CA ALA A 68 2.92 2.01 4.40
C ALA A 68 3.05 2.46 5.87
N ALA A 69 2.50 3.62 6.22
CA ALA A 69 2.48 4.12 7.59
C ALA A 69 1.61 3.25 8.49
N GLU A 70 0.44 2.82 8.00
CA GLU A 70 -0.48 1.90 8.69
C GLU A 70 0.16 0.52 8.91
N LYS A 71 0.74 -0.08 7.86
CA LYS A 71 1.48 -1.36 7.96
C LYS A 71 2.62 -1.27 8.98
N SER A 72 3.37 -0.17 8.98
CA SER A 72 4.44 0.07 9.93
C SER A 72 3.92 0.20 11.37
N ALA A 73 2.77 0.87 11.56
CA ALA A 73 2.13 0.99 12.86
C ALA A 73 1.69 -0.38 13.39
N VAL A 74 1.00 -1.17 12.58
CA VAL A 74 0.58 -2.54 12.93
C VAL A 74 1.78 -3.42 13.26
N GLY A 75 2.87 -3.33 12.48
CA GLY A 75 4.13 -4.03 12.77
C GLY A 75 4.73 -3.66 14.13
N ARG A 76 4.69 -2.38 14.52
CA ARG A 76 5.14 -1.95 15.85
C ARG A 76 4.23 -2.48 16.97
N TRP A 77 2.90 -2.40 16.79
CA TRP A 77 1.94 -2.88 17.78
C TRP A 77 2.04 -4.38 18.03
N THR A 78 2.21 -5.17 16.96
CA THR A 78 2.40 -6.63 17.05
C THR A 78 3.70 -6.97 17.78
N ALA A 79 4.80 -6.27 17.49
CA ALA A 79 6.07 -6.47 18.20
C ALA A 79 5.94 -6.19 19.71
N VAL A 80 5.35 -5.05 20.09
CA VAL A 80 5.12 -4.69 21.51
C VAL A 80 4.20 -5.69 22.19
N SER A 81 3.19 -6.19 21.50
CA SER A 81 2.25 -7.18 22.05
C SER A 81 2.94 -8.52 22.27
N ALA A 82 3.80 -8.95 21.36
CA ALA A 82 4.60 -10.16 21.49
C ALA A 82 5.58 -10.07 22.68
N GLU A 83 6.25 -8.92 22.86
CA GLU A 83 7.15 -8.68 23.99
C GLU A 83 6.41 -8.73 25.34
N ARG A 84 5.24 -8.08 25.43
CA ARG A 84 4.39 -8.14 26.63
C ARG A 84 3.92 -9.55 26.97
N LEU A 85 3.52 -10.32 25.96
CA LEU A 85 3.12 -11.71 26.14
C LEU A 85 4.28 -12.56 26.64
N HIS A 86 5.48 -12.36 26.09
CA HIS A 86 6.68 -13.07 26.52
C HIS A 86 7.00 -12.80 28.01
N LEU A 87 7.03 -11.54 28.43
CA LEU A 87 7.27 -11.15 29.83
C LEU A 87 6.20 -11.72 30.79
N ALA A 88 4.93 -11.73 30.37
CA ALA A 88 3.85 -12.30 31.17
C ALA A 88 4.01 -13.82 31.35
N VAL A 89 4.42 -14.53 30.31
CA VAL A 89 4.73 -15.98 30.38
C VAL A 89 5.91 -16.24 31.30
N GLU A 90 6.96 -15.41 31.26
CA GLU A 90 8.11 -15.54 32.16
C GLU A 90 7.75 -15.30 33.63
N ALA A 91 6.87 -14.34 33.93
CA ALA A 91 6.42 -14.04 35.29
C ALA A 91 5.53 -15.14 35.91
N MET A 92 4.96 -16.02 35.09
CA MET A 92 4.12 -17.14 35.55
C MET A 92 4.91 -18.44 35.79
N ARG A 93 6.21 -18.44 35.48
CA ARG A 93 7.11 -19.58 35.65
C ARG A 93 7.84 -19.52 36.98
#